data_AF-A0A2E7BFW6-F1
#
_entry.id   AF-A0A2E7BFW6-F1
#
_cell.length_a   1.000
_cell.length_b   1.000
_cell.length_c   1.000
_cell.angle_alpha   90.00
_cell.angle_beta   90.00
_cell.angle_gamma   90.00
#
_symmetry.space_group_name_H-M   'P 1'
#
loop_
_entity.id
_entity.type
_entity.pdbx_description
1 polymer ?
#
loop_
_entity_poly.entity_id
_entity_poly.type
_entity_poly.pdbx_seq_one_letter_code
_entity_poly.pdbx_strand_id
1 'polypeptide(L)'
;MIPKVLGSYGAPYADAEPIEDPTTQVASRLYNLAMDDLAQTTNSVARAWVAFQTDPAALAGDPIAVVDATSVWGDSVSANPTITKLGVGSYQIEWAASYVDGLGNTEAVALRFPQVQLCGGGIPYGFSRAEVTAANVITVTFGDLGGFDTDLGGKLISVAVR
;
A
#
# COMPACT_ATOMS: atom_id res chain seq x y z
N MET A 1 -11.23 10.04 -7.84
CA MET A 1 -12.45 9.20 -7.70
C MET A 1 -12.48 8.74 -6.26
N ILE A 2 -13.59 8.90 -5.53
CA ILE A 2 -13.67 8.45 -4.13
C ILE A 2 -13.79 6.92 -4.16
N PRO A 3 -12.92 6.16 -3.45
CA PRO A 3 -13.04 4.71 -3.34
C PRO A 3 -14.44 4.32 -2.87
N LYS A 4 -15.06 3.33 -3.54
CA LYS A 4 -16.40 2.86 -3.22
C LYS A 4 -16.30 1.52 -2.51
N VAL A 5 -16.87 1.44 -1.32
CA VAL A 5 -17.03 0.20 -0.56
C VAL A 5 -18.29 -0.55 -1.01
N LEU A 6 -18.43 -1.83 -0.66
CA LEU A 6 -19.62 -2.66 -0.94
C LEU A 6 -20.95 -1.94 -0.60
N GLY A 7 -21.01 -1.26 0.55
CA GLY A 7 -22.17 -0.46 0.97
C GLY A 7 -22.58 0.66 0.02
N SER A 8 -21.65 1.15 -0.82
CA SER A 8 -21.94 2.15 -1.85
C SER A 8 -22.86 1.63 -2.95
N TYR A 9 -22.99 0.31 -3.07
CA TYR A 9 -23.77 -0.38 -4.10
C TYR A 9 -24.94 -1.19 -3.51
N GLY A 10 -25.24 -1.00 -2.22
CA GLY A 10 -26.37 -1.67 -1.54
C GLY A 10 -26.07 -3.07 -0.98
N ALA A 11 -24.80 -3.48 -0.95
CA ALA A 11 -24.32 -4.68 -0.27
C ALA A 11 -24.01 -4.38 1.23
N PRO A 12 -23.81 -5.37 2.13
CA PRO A 12 -23.77 -6.82 1.88
C PRO A 12 -25.15 -7.39 1.53
N TYR A 13 -25.21 -8.24 0.51
CA TYR A 13 -26.41 -9.01 0.20
C TYR A 13 -26.60 -10.14 1.23
N ALA A 14 -27.85 -10.56 1.43
CA ALA A 14 -28.22 -11.70 2.25
C ALA A 14 -29.03 -12.71 1.42
N ASP A 15 -28.93 -13.99 1.79
CA ASP A 15 -29.70 -15.05 1.13
C ASP A 15 -31.18 -14.89 1.48
N ALA A 16 -32.03 -14.78 0.45
CA ALA A 16 -33.48 -14.79 0.64
C ALA A 16 -33.99 -16.18 1.04
N GLU A 17 -33.32 -17.23 0.54
CA GLU A 17 -33.59 -18.65 0.81
C GLU A 17 -32.26 -19.41 0.92
N PRO A 18 -32.19 -20.54 1.66
CA PRO A 18 -30.99 -21.38 1.71
C PRO A 18 -30.61 -21.88 0.31
N ILE A 19 -29.31 -22.05 0.07
CA ILE A 19 -28.80 -22.65 -1.18
C ILE A 19 -29.21 -24.12 -1.24
N GLU A 20 -30.01 -24.48 -2.23
CA GLU A 20 -30.42 -25.87 -2.51
C GLU A 20 -29.58 -26.49 -3.63
N ASP A 21 -29.24 -25.72 -4.66
CA ASP A 21 -28.41 -26.16 -5.80
C ASP A 21 -27.20 -25.23 -5.99
N PRO A 22 -26.01 -25.64 -5.58
CA PRO A 22 -24.80 -24.82 -5.68
C PRO A 22 -24.29 -24.60 -7.11
N THR A 23 -24.88 -25.26 -8.13
CA THR A 23 -24.46 -25.09 -9.54
C THR A 23 -25.21 -23.99 -10.25
N THR A 24 -26.43 -23.66 -9.81
CA THR A 24 -27.28 -22.63 -10.40
C THR A 24 -27.55 -21.45 -9.47
N GLN A 25 -27.32 -21.62 -8.16
CA GLN A 25 -27.48 -20.59 -7.14
C GLN A 25 -26.12 -20.13 -6.61
N VAL A 26 -25.99 -18.85 -6.30
CA VAL A 26 -24.80 -18.27 -5.66
C VAL A 26 -25.16 -17.83 -4.26
N ALA A 27 -24.40 -18.30 -3.26
CA ALA A 27 -24.54 -17.80 -1.90
C ALA A 27 -24.18 -16.31 -1.87
N SER A 28 -25.03 -15.48 -1.25
CA SER A 28 -24.80 -14.05 -1.07
C SER A 28 -23.43 -13.77 -0.44
N ARG A 29 -22.98 -14.61 0.50
CA ARG A 29 -21.63 -14.56 1.07
C ARG A 29 -20.53 -14.65 0.01
N LEU A 30 -20.63 -15.63 -0.91
CA LEU A 30 -19.63 -15.82 -1.96
C LEU A 30 -19.66 -14.69 -2.99
N TYR A 31 -20.86 -14.21 -3.33
CA TYR A 31 -21.02 -13.07 -4.23
C TYR A 31 -20.45 -11.79 -3.64
N ASN A 32 -20.73 -11.51 -2.36
CA ASN A 32 -20.17 -10.37 -1.63
C ASN A 32 -18.64 -10.42 -1.61
N LEU A 33 -18.04 -11.59 -1.36
CA LEU A 33 -16.58 -11.78 -1.42
C LEU A 33 -16.03 -11.51 -2.82
N ALA A 34 -16.68 -12.04 -3.87
CA ALA A 34 -16.24 -11.81 -5.25
C ALA A 34 -16.32 -10.33 -5.66
N MET A 35 -17.33 -9.60 -5.16
CA MET A 35 -17.45 -8.16 -5.38
C MET A 35 -16.40 -7.36 -4.60
N ASP A 36 -16.06 -7.79 -3.39
CA ASP A 36 -14.97 -7.19 -2.61
C ASP A 36 -13.62 -7.41 -3.29
N ASP A 37 -13.34 -8.64 -3.75
CA ASP A 37 -12.14 -8.99 -4.51
C ASP A 37 -12.00 -8.16 -5.79
N LEU A 38 -13.12 -7.95 -6.50
CA LEU A 38 -13.16 -7.12 -7.70
C LEU A 38 -12.88 -5.65 -7.36
N ALA A 39 -13.47 -5.12 -6.28
CA ALA A 39 -13.24 -3.76 -5.81
C ALA A 39 -11.78 -3.56 -5.38
N GLN A 40 -11.18 -4.55 -4.74
CA GLN A 40 -9.77 -4.56 -4.35
C GLN A 40 -8.82 -4.90 -5.50
N THR A 41 -9.34 -5.28 -6.68
CA THR A 41 -8.54 -5.59 -7.87
C THR A 41 -7.37 -6.55 -7.57
N THR A 42 -7.66 -7.60 -6.79
CA THR A 42 -6.70 -8.44 -6.04
C THR A 42 -5.52 -9.01 -6.84
N ASN A 43 -5.57 -9.01 -8.17
CA ASN A 43 -4.53 -9.52 -9.06
C ASN A 43 -4.00 -8.59 -10.17
N SER A 44 -4.53 -7.38 -10.36
CA SER A 44 -4.19 -6.58 -11.56
C SER A 44 -3.52 -5.23 -11.29
N VAL A 45 -3.56 -4.70 -10.06
CA VAL A 45 -3.05 -3.35 -9.78
C VAL A 45 -2.17 -3.27 -8.53
N ALA A 46 -1.53 -2.12 -8.32
CA ALA A 46 -0.85 -1.79 -7.08
C ALA A 46 -1.87 -1.70 -5.93
N ARG A 47 -1.64 -2.46 -4.86
CA ARG A 47 -2.46 -2.49 -3.64
C ARG A 47 -2.28 -1.27 -2.77
N ALA A 48 -1.08 -0.70 -2.76
CA ALA A 48 -0.79 0.51 -2.02
C ALA A 48 0.17 1.40 -2.80
N TRP A 49 -0.02 2.70 -2.61
CA TRP A 49 0.86 3.75 -3.09
C TRP A 49 1.10 4.75 -1.97
N VAL A 50 2.34 5.18 -1.80
CA VAL A 50 2.73 6.18 -0.81
C VAL A 50 3.78 7.10 -1.40
N ALA A 51 3.69 8.38 -1.04
CA ALA A 51 4.71 9.38 -1.33
C ALA A 51 5.20 10.05 -0.04
N PHE A 52 6.50 10.32 0.01
CA PHE A 52 7.15 11.01 1.13
C PHE A 52 8.37 11.77 0.63
N GLN A 53 8.81 12.79 1.38
CA GLN A 53 10.09 13.45 1.12
C GLN A 53 11.18 12.78 1.94
N THR A 54 12.31 12.48 1.30
CA THR A 54 13.51 12.13 2.07
C THR A 54 13.91 13.29 2.97
N ASP A 55 14.62 13.02 4.06
CA ASP A 55 15.07 14.07 4.97
C ASP A 55 16.54 13.83 5.33
N PRO A 56 17.48 14.63 4.79
CA PRO A 56 18.90 14.50 5.12
C PRO A 56 19.23 14.88 6.57
N ALA A 57 18.37 15.63 7.25
CA ALA A 57 18.57 16.02 8.65
C ALA A 57 18.06 14.98 9.65
N ALA A 58 17.10 14.14 9.24
CA ALA A 58 16.57 13.06 10.07
C ALA A 58 17.65 12.01 10.41
N LEU A 59 17.60 11.49 11.62
CA LEU A 59 18.46 10.43 12.15
C LEU A 59 17.79 9.06 12.00
N ALA A 60 18.58 8.00 12.19
CA ALA A 60 18.04 6.64 12.23
C ALA A 60 17.04 6.49 13.39
N GLY A 61 15.86 5.96 13.08
CA GLY A 61 14.72 5.84 14.00
C GLY A 61 13.72 6.98 13.92
N ASP A 62 14.05 8.10 13.25
CA ASP A 62 13.14 9.23 13.14
C ASP A 62 11.96 8.90 12.20
N PRO A 63 10.73 9.29 12.57
CA PRO A 63 9.58 9.16 11.70
C PRO A 63 9.66 10.17 10.56
N ILE A 64 9.25 9.74 9.37
CA ILE A 64 9.16 10.57 8.18
C ILE A 64 7.69 10.79 7.85
N ALA A 65 7.33 12.03 7.57
CA ALA A 65 5.96 12.39 7.24
C ALA A 65 5.56 11.81 5.88
N VAL A 66 4.40 11.15 5.85
CA VAL A 66 3.71 10.79 4.62
C VAL A 66 3.19 12.07 3.97
N VAL A 67 3.54 12.30 2.71
CA VAL A 67 3.03 13.42 1.91
C VAL A 67 1.65 13.07 1.36
N ASP A 68 1.52 11.85 0.82
CA ASP A 68 0.27 11.33 0.29
C ASP A 68 0.31 9.80 0.30
N ALA A 69 -0.84 9.15 0.43
CA ALA A 69 -0.94 7.70 0.40
C ALA A 69 -2.36 7.25 0.03
N THR A 70 -2.44 6.11 -0.63
CA THR A 70 -3.69 5.42 -0.91
C THR A 70 -3.48 3.92 -0.89
N SER A 71 -4.48 3.16 -0.45
CA SER A 71 -4.44 1.71 -0.47
C SER A 71 -5.81 1.12 -0.77
N VAL A 72 -5.83 -0.14 -1.22
CA VAL A 72 -7.08 -0.90 -1.40
C VAL A 72 -7.75 -1.24 -0.06
N TRP A 73 -7.03 -1.10 1.05
CA TRP A 73 -7.51 -1.34 2.41
C TRP A 73 -8.18 -0.12 3.04
N GLY A 74 -8.10 1.03 2.38
CA GLY A 74 -8.67 2.29 2.86
C GLY A 74 -7.89 3.52 2.41
N ASP A 75 -8.55 4.67 2.48
CA ASP A 75 -8.04 6.00 2.16
C ASP A 75 -7.98 6.93 3.38
N SER A 76 -8.22 6.41 4.58
CA SER A 76 -8.09 7.15 5.83
C SER A 76 -6.63 7.20 6.31
N VAL A 77 -6.31 8.20 7.12
CA VAL A 77 -4.96 8.35 7.70
C VAL A 77 -4.52 7.11 8.50
N SER A 78 -5.46 6.34 9.07
CA SER A 78 -5.13 5.09 9.77
C SER A 78 -4.72 3.94 8.85
N ALA A 79 -5.01 4.03 7.55
CA ALA A 79 -4.57 3.08 6.53
C ALA A 79 -3.21 3.47 5.92
N ASN A 80 -2.71 4.67 6.22
CA ASN A 80 -1.38 5.10 5.76
C ASN A 80 -0.27 4.31 6.45
N PRO A 81 0.84 4.03 5.75
CA PRO A 81 1.98 3.41 6.38
C PRO A 81 2.68 4.39 7.33
N THR A 82 3.43 3.82 8.26
CA THR A 82 4.47 4.54 8.99
C THR A 82 5.77 4.47 8.21
N ILE A 83 6.50 5.59 8.14
CA ILE A 83 7.79 5.65 7.47
C ILE A 83 8.84 6.02 8.51
N THR A 84 9.91 5.24 8.59
CA THR A 84 10.99 5.44 9.55
C THR A 84 12.31 5.44 8.80
N LYS A 85 13.20 6.39 9.10
CA LYS A 85 14.55 6.38 8.54
C LYS A 85 15.39 5.31 9.22
N LEU A 86 16.06 4.47 8.46
CA LEU A 86 16.98 3.44 9.00
C LEU A 86 18.43 3.93 9.03
N GLY A 87 18.77 4.85 8.13
CA GLY A 87 20.10 5.42 7.98
C GLY A 87 20.13 6.37 6.79
N VAL A 88 21.30 6.90 6.46
CA VAL A 88 21.48 7.73 5.27
C VAL A 88 21.01 6.96 4.03
N GLY A 89 20.07 7.52 3.28
CA GLY A 89 19.55 6.90 2.06
C GLY A 89 18.67 5.67 2.28
N SER A 90 18.35 5.25 3.51
CA SER A 90 17.55 4.05 3.76
C SER A 90 16.35 4.32 4.65
N TYR A 91 15.18 3.84 4.23
CA TYR A 91 13.89 4.07 4.89
C TYR A 91 13.07 2.78 4.93
N GLN A 92 12.38 2.56 6.04
CA GLN A 92 11.39 1.50 6.21
C GLN A 92 10.00 2.09 6.06
N ILE A 93 9.15 1.42 5.29
CA ILE A 93 7.74 1.73 5.11
C ILE A 93 6.94 0.53 5.62
N GLU A 94 6.11 0.75 6.63
CA GLU A 94 5.36 -0.30 7.30
C GLU A 94 3.87 0.03 7.31
N TRP A 95 3.08 -0.83 6.68
CA TRP A 95 1.62 -0.82 6.78
C TRP A 95 1.17 -1.67 7.97
N ALA A 96 -0.08 -1.51 8.40
CA ALA A 96 -0.68 -2.43 9.37
C ALA A 96 -0.58 -3.89 8.88
N ALA A 97 -0.33 -4.83 9.79
CA ALA A 97 -0.19 -6.25 9.44
C ALA A 97 -1.49 -6.88 8.92
N SER A 98 -2.63 -6.25 9.20
CA SER A 98 -3.96 -6.70 8.79
C SER A 98 -4.90 -5.54 8.52
N TYR A 99 -5.92 -5.80 7.72
CA TYR A 99 -7.03 -4.88 7.45
C TYR A 99 -8.37 -5.59 7.63
N VAL A 100 -9.43 -4.80 7.76
CA VAL A 100 -10.81 -5.31 7.79
C VAL A 100 -11.40 -5.16 6.39
N ASP A 101 -11.87 -6.26 5.80
CA ASP A 101 -12.49 -6.28 4.48
C ASP A 101 -13.89 -5.61 4.47
N GLY A 102 -14.52 -5.53 3.30
CA GLY A 102 -15.87 -4.96 3.17
C GLY A 102 -16.97 -5.74 3.90
N LEU A 103 -16.68 -6.92 4.43
CA LEU A 103 -17.59 -7.81 5.15
C LEU A 103 -17.29 -7.92 6.66
N GLY A 104 -16.28 -7.20 7.15
CA GLY A 104 -15.89 -7.21 8.55
C GLY A 104 -14.91 -8.32 8.93
N ASN A 105 -14.40 -9.10 7.97
CA ASN A 105 -13.36 -10.10 8.24
C ASN A 105 -12.00 -9.43 8.32
N THR A 106 -11.12 -9.98 9.17
CA THR A 106 -9.73 -9.52 9.25
C THR A 106 -8.87 -10.34 8.28
N GLU A 107 -8.18 -9.65 7.37
CA GLU A 107 -7.27 -10.23 6.40
C GLU A 107 -5.84 -9.73 6.60
N ALA A 108 -4.85 -10.55 6.25
CA ALA A 108 -3.43 -10.19 6.38
C ALA A 108 -2.96 -9.36 5.18
N VAL A 109 -2.15 -8.33 5.44
CA VAL A 109 -1.43 -7.61 4.38
C VAL A 109 -0.31 -8.50 3.83
N ALA A 110 -0.21 -8.56 2.50
CA ALA A 110 0.80 -9.36 1.81
C ALA A 110 1.37 -8.60 0.60
N LEU A 111 2.40 -7.80 0.85
CA LEU A 111 3.11 -6.98 -0.11
C LEU A 111 4.01 -7.80 -1.04
N ARG A 112 4.09 -7.39 -2.31
CA ARG A 112 4.86 -8.01 -3.38
C ARG A 112 5.29 -6.96 -4.41
N PHE A 113 6.44 -7.19 -5.04
CA PHE A 113 6.92 -6.41 -6.19
C PHE A 113 6.88 -4.88 -5.98
N PRO A 114 7.64 -4.36 -5.00
CA PRO A 114 7.65 -2.93 -4.74
C PRO A 114 8.35 -2.20 -5.90
N GLN A 115 7.79 -1.06 -6.29
CA GLN A 115 8.33 -0.18 -7.30
C GLN A 115 8.52 1.20 -6.67
N VAL A 116 9.73 1.71 -6.76
CA VAL A 116 10.08 3.04 -6.24
C VAL A 116 10.46 3.94 -7.39
N GLN A 117 10.05 5.20 -7.28
CA GLN A 117 10.33 6.23 -8.26
C GLN A 117 10.76 7.52 -7.57
N LEU A 118 11.84 8.11 -8.10
CA LEU A 118 12.23 9.50 -7.79
C LEU A 118 11.28 10.45 -8.54
N CYS A 119 10.56 11.29 -7.79
CA CYS A 119 9.61 12.23 -8.37
C CYS A 119 10.26 13.60 -8.61
N GLY A 120 9.86 14.23 -9.71
CA GLY A 120 10.36 15.54 -10.12
C GLY A 120 11.67 15.50 -10.91
N GLY A 121 11.96 16.60 -11.61
CA GLY A 121 13.23 16.81 -12.30
C GLY A 121 14.24 17.55 -11.43
N GLY A 122 15.52 17.51 -11.82
CA GLY A 122 16.58 18.33 -11.23
C GLY A 122 17.50 17.58 -10.27
N ILE A 123 18.64 18.21 -9.96
CA ILE A 123 19.69 17.67 -9.09
C ILE A 123 19.26 17.57 -7.61
N PRO A 124 19.87 16.67 -6.81
CA PRO A 124 20.84 15.65 -7.23
C PRO A 124 20.17 14.46 -7.94
N TYR A 125 20.83 13.90 -8.96
CA TYR A 125 20.38 12.65 -9.59
C TYR A 125 20.86 11.45 -8.78
N GLY A 126 20.12 10.34 -8.88
CA GLY A 126 20.44 9.13 -8.16
C GLY A 126 19.67 7.93 -8.66
N PHE A 127 19.84 6.82 -7.95
CA PHE A 127 19.07 5.59 -8.13
C PHE A 127 18.20 5.32 -6.92
N SER A 128 17.22 4.44 -7.10
CA SER A 128 16.34 3.98 -6.03
C SER A 128 16.17 2.46 -6.14
N ARG A 129 16.01 1.80 -4.99
CA ARG A 129 15.73 0.37 -4.87
C ARG A 129 14.70 0.17 -3.78
N ALA A 130 13.89 -0.87 -3.92
CA ALA A 130 12.90 -1.27 -2.93
C ALA A 130 12.87 -2.78 -2.80
N GLU A 131 12.71 -3.26 -1.58
CA GLU A 131 12.62 -4.69 -1.26
C GLU A 131 11.53 -4.90 -0.20
N VAL A 132 10.74 -5.97 -0.36
CA VAL A 132 9.79 -6.40 0.66
C VAL A 132 10.57 -7.20 1.70
N THR A 133 10.67 -6.66 2.91
CA THR A 133 11.45 -7.26 4.01
C THR A 133 10.57 -8.03 4.99
N ALA A 134 9.26 -7.74 5.03
CA ALA A 134 8.23 -8.56 5.67
C ALA A 134 6.90 -8.41 4.93
N ALA A 135 5.90 -9.22 5.28
CA ALA A 135 4.60 -9.23 4.57
C ALA A 135 3.92 -7.85 4.49
N ASN A 136 4.16 -6.96 5.44
CA ASN A 136 3.62 -5.60 5.53
C ASN A 136 4.71 -4.51 5.54
N VAL A 137 5.97 -4.86 5.25
CA VAL A 137 7.12 -3.94 5.36
C VAL A 137 7.94 -3.92 4.08
N ILE A 138 8.29 -2.72 3.63
CA ILE A 138 9.20 -2.46 2.52
C ILE A 138 10.39 -1.66 3.06
N THR A 139 11.59 -2.03 2.64
CA THR A 139 12.77 -1.19 2.78
C THR A 139 13.09 -0.54 1.44
N VAL A 140 13.24 0.78 1.43
CA VAL A 140 13.67 1.55 0.26
C VAL A 140 15.05 2.15 0.50
N THR A 141 15.89 2.09 -0.52
CA THR A 141 17.26 2.62 -0.48
C THR A 141 17.50 3.54 -1.67
N PHE A 142 18.20 4.64 -1.42
CA PHE A 142 18.55 5.68 -2.38
C PHE A 142 20.04 5.93 -2.35
N GLY A 143 20.59 6.17 -3.53
CA GLY A 143 22.00 6.53 -3.66
C GLY A 143 22.25 7.46 -4.83
N ASP A 144 23.43 8.06 -4.82
CA ASP A 144 23.88 8.96 -5.87
C ASP A 144 24.39 8.20 -7.09
N LEU A 145 24.77 8.92 -8.14
CA LEU A 145 25.35 8.30 -9.34
C LEU A 145 26.77 7.73 -9.10
N GLY A 146 27.38 8.02 -7.95
CA GLY A 146 28.65 7.44 -7.52
C GLY A 146 28.50 6.08 -6.80
N GLY A 147 27.27 5.66 -6.50
CA GLY A 147 26.98 4.41 -5.80
C GLY A 147 26.97 4.53 -4.28
N PHE A 148 26.97 5.74 -3.72
CA PHE A 148 26.90 5.96 -2.28
C PHE A 148 25.46 6.22 -1.84
N ASP A 149 25.08 5.70 -0.68
CA ASP A 149 23.76 5.97 -0.11
C ASP A 149 23.62 7.46 0.26
N THR A 150 22.48 8.05 -0.09
CA THR A 150 22.19 9.47 0.16
C THR A 150 20.70 9.73 0.18
N ASP A 151 20.28 10.73 0.94
CA ASP A 151 18.89 11.19 0.99
C ASP A 151 18.51 12.10 -0.19
N LEU A 152 19.38 12.21 -1.21
CA LEU A 152 19.11 12.94 -2.46
C LEU A 152 18.61 14.38 -2.26
N GLY A 153 18.99 15.04 -1.16
CA GLY A 153 18.67 16.45 -0.91
C GLY A 153 17.18 16.73 -0.66
N GLY A 154 16.44 15.78 -0.10
CA GLY A 154 15.04 15.97 0.28
C GLY A 154 14.03 15.78 -0.86
N LYS A 155 14.33 14.86 -1.78
CA LYS A 155 13.48 14.60 -2.93
C LYS A 155 12.19 13.92 -2.53
N LEU A 156 11.13 14.24 -3.28
CA LEU A 156 9.88 13.52 -3.23
C LEU A 156 10.09 12.14 -3.87
N ILE A 157 9.69 11.11 -3.13
CA ILE A 157 9.72 9.71 -3.55
C ILE A 157 8.28 9.24 -3.62
N SER A 158 7.97 8.40 -4.61
CA SER A 158 6.76 7.58 -4.57
C SER A 158 7.09 6.11 -4.65
N VAL A 159 6.31 5.30 -3.93
CA VAL A 159 6.44 3.85 -3.85
C VAL A 159 5.07 3.26 -4.13
N ALA A 160 5.00 2.38 -5.13
CA ALA A 160 3.84 1.56 -5.44
C ALA A 160 4.16 0.09 -5.11
N VAL A 161 3.20 -0.65 -4.58
CA VAL A 161 3.39 -2.06 -4.22
C VAL A 161 2.13 -2.85 -4.50
N ARG A 162 2.28 -4.12 -4.86
CA ARG A 162 1.20 -5.07 -5.11
C ARG A 162 0.98 -6.01 -3.93
#